data_AF-A0AA51HBY5-F1
#
_entry.id   AF-A0AA51HBY5-F1
#
_cell.length_a   1.000
_cell.length_b   1.000
_cell.length_c   1.000
_cell.angle_alpha   90.00
_cell.angle_beta   90.00
_cell.angle_gamma   90.00
#
_symmetry.space_group_name_H-M   'P 1'
#
loop_
_entity.id
_entity.type
_entity.pdbx_description
1 polymer ?
#
loop_
_entity_poly.entity_id
_entity_poly.type
_entity_poly.pdbx_seq_one_letter_code
_entity_poly.pdbx_strand_id
1 'polypeptide(L)' 'MKHLRKLTKTQKIFLEQQGLNSKEFLMERKDFESYTFYHIPSAKLVTMRR' A
#
# COMPACT_ATOMS: atom_id res chain seq x y z
N MET A 1 -4.24 -2.79 -15.40
CA MET A 1 -3.93 -2.16 -14.10
C MET A 1 -2.82 -1.14 -14.32
N LYS A 2 -3.01 0.13 -13.95
CA LYS A 2 -2.00 1.17 -14.19
C LYS A 2 -0.86 1.02 -13.16
N HIS A 3 0.19 0.30 -13.54
CA HIS A 3 1.49 0.15 -12.87
C HIS A 3 1.50 0.13 -11.33
N LEU A 4 1.37 -1.06 -10.75
CA LEU A 4 1.71 -1.29 -9.34
C LEU A 4 3.20 -1.03 -9.12
N ARG A 5 3.52 -0.16 -8.16
CA ARG A 5 4.90 0.24 -7.83
C ARG A 5 5.36 -0.46 -6.56
N LYS A 6 6.67 -0.62 -6.43
CA LYS A 6 7.27 -1.06 -5.16
C LYS A 6 7.02 -0.01 -4.08
N LEU A 7 6.80 -0.47 -2.85
CA LEU A 7 6.65 0.41 -1.69
C LEU A 7 7.96 1.14 -1.38
N THR A 8 7.87 2.42 -1.03
CA THR A 8 8.97 3.17 -0.41
C THR A 8 9.18 2.75 1.04
N LYS A 9 10.32 3.11 1.65
CA LYS A 9 10.59 2.84 3.07
C LYS A 9 9.49 3.39 3.98
N THR A 10 9.03 4.61 3.74
CA THR A 10 7.95 5.25 4.50
C THR A 10 6.63 4.48 4.38
N GLN A 11 6.29 3.98 3.20
CA GLN A 11 5.06 3.21 2.99
C GLN A 11 5.11 1.84 3.66
N LYS A 12 6.28 1.19 3.71
CA LYS A 12 6.47 -0.06 4.44
C LYS A 12 6.26 0.14 5.94
N ILE A 13 6.91 1.17 6.51
CA ILE A 13 6.75 1.54 7.92
C ILE A 13 5.28 1.87 8.22
N PHE A 14 4.60 2.61 7.34
CA PHE A 14 3.18 2.93 7.49
C PHE A 14 2.32 1.66 7.58
N LEU A 15 2.51 0.69 6.67
CA LEU A 15 1.76 -0.57 6.72
C LEU A 15 2.07 -1.38 7.98
N GLU A 16 3.34 -1.44 8.39
CA GLU A 16 3.78 -2.14 9.60
C GLU A 16 3.18 -1.51 10.88
N GLN A 17 3.07 -0.18 10.94
CA GLN A 17 2.39 0.54 12.03
C GLN A 17 0.90 0.21 12.12
N GLN A 18 0.29 -0.22 11.01
CA GLN A 18 -1.11 -0.67 10.94
C GLN A 18 -1.24 -2.18 11.19
N GLY A 19 -0.16 -2.86 11.57
CA GLY A 19 -0.13 -4.31 11.81
C GLY A 19 -0.15 -5.16 10.53
N LEU A 20 0.15 -4.57 9.36
CA LEU A 20 0.12 -5.25 8.07
C LEU A 20 1.53 -5.67 7.63
N ASN A 21 1.63 -6.81 6.94
CA ASN A 21 2.88 -7.27 6.35
C ASN A 21 3.17 -6.51 5.05
N SER A 22 4.09 -5.54 5.09
CA SER A 22 4.42 -4.70 3.93
C SER A 22 4.87 -5.48 2.68
N LYS A 23 5.32 -6.74 2.80
CA LYS A 23 5.70 -7.60 1.66
C LYS A 23 4.50 -8.09 0.84
N GLU A 24 3.30 -8.06 1.41
CA GLU A 24 2.05 -8.49 0.76
C GLU A 24 1.40 -7.36 -0.03
N PHE A 25 2.00 -6.17 -0.06
CA PHE A 25 1.40 -4.99 -0.67
C PHE A 25 2.29 -4.38 -1.75
N LEU A 26 1.63 -3.83 -2.77
CA LEU A 26 2.21 -2.95 -3.77
C LEU A 26 1.51 -1.60 -3.73
N MET A 27 2.21 -0.57 -4.17
CA MET A 27 1.67 0.77 -4.23
C MET A 27 0.86 0.95 -5.51
N GLU A 28 -0.43 1.27 -5.40
CA GLU A 28 -1.26 1.61 -6.57
C GLU A 28 -1.25 3.12 -6.80
N ARG A 29 -1.69 3.91 -5.81
CA ARG A 29 -1.87 5.37 -5.94
C ARG A 29 -1.59 6.09 -4.63
N LYS A 30 -0.87 7.21 -4.72
CA LYS A 30 -0.63 8.13 -3.61
C LYS A 30 -1.32 9.44 -3.92
N ASP A 31 -2.25 9.81 -3.06
CA ASP A 31 -2.91 11.11 -3.08
C ASP A 31 -2.35 11.98 -1.95
N PHE A 32 -2.87 13.20 -1.77
CA PHE A 32 -2.44 14.07 -0.68
C PHE A 32 -2.79 13.45 0.68
N GLU A 33 -4.04 12.98 0.84
CA GLU A 33 -4.58 12.49 2.12
C GLU A 33 -4.50 10.98 2.32
N SER A 34 -4.23 10.20 1.27
CA SER A 34 -4.34 8.73 1.32
C SER A 34 -3.28 7.99 0.54
N TYR A 35 -3.08 6.73 0.93
CA TYR A 35 -2.42 5.70 0.14
C TYR A 35 -3.45 4.67 -0.31
N THR A 36 -3.40 4.26 -1.57
CA THR A 36 -4.08 3.06 -2.04
C THR A 36 -3.04 2.01 -2.38
N PHE A 37 -3.15 0.85 -1.72
CA PHE A 37 -2.28 -0.29 -1.87
C PHE A 37 -3.02 -1.44 -2.52
N TYR A 38 -2.33 -2.21 -3.36
CA TYR A 38 -2.81 -3.50 -3.83
C TYR A 38 -2.30 -4.59 -2.91
N HIS A 39 -3.22 -5.35 -2.32
CA HIS A 39 -2.93 -6.52 -1.50
C HIS A 39 -2.83 -7.76 -2.41
N ILE A 40 -1.63 -8.33 -2.49
CA ILE A 40 -1.30 -9.43 -3.41
C ILE A 40 -2.12 -10.69 -3.11
N PRO A 41 -2.19 -11.21 -1.86
CA PRO A 41 -2.87 -12.46 -1.57
C PRO A 41 -4.37 -12.43 -1.87
N SER A 42 -5.04 -11.30 -1.58
CA SER A 42 -6.49 -11.18 -1.78
C SER A 42 -6.88 -10.53 -3.10
N ALA A 43 -5.91 -10.09 -3.91
CA ALA A 43 -6.11 -9.32 -5.13
C ALA A 43 -7.05 -8.10 -4.97
N LYS A 44 -6.98 -7.41 -3.84
CA LYS A 44 -7.87 -6.26 -3.51
C LYS A 44 -7.09 -4.97 -3.35
N LEU A 45 -7.75 -3.85 -3.62
CA LEU A 45 -7.26 -2.53 -3.28
C LEU A 45 -7.69 -2.15 -1.88
N VAL A 46 -6.75 -1.56 -1.12
CA VAL A 46 -6.97 -1.07 0.24
C VAL A 46 -6.54 0.39 0.27
N THR A 47 -7.48 1.28 0.56
CA THR A 47 -7.21 2.72 0.72
C THR A 47 -7.14 3.06 2.20
N MET A 48 -6.06 3.70 2.61
CA MET A 48 -5.79 4.11 3.98
C MET A 48 -5.48 5.61 4.01
N ARG A 49 -6.05 6.34 4.96
CA ARG A 49 -5.67 7.73 5.23
C ARG A 49 -4.27 7.76 5.86
N ARG A 50 -3.49 8.78 5.51
CA ARG A 50 -2.14 9.00 6.05
C ARG A 50 -2.15 9.68 7.39
#